data_AF-A0A952UHS2-F1
#
_entry.id   AF-A0A952UHS2-F1
#
_cell.length_a   1.000
_cell.length_b   1.000
_cell.length_c   1.000
_cell.angle_alpha   90.00
_cell.angle_beta   90.00
_cell.angle_gamma   90.00
#
_symmetry.space_group_name_H-M   'P 1'
#
loop_
_entity.id
_entity.type
_entity.pdbx_description
1 polymer ?
#
loop_
_entity_poly.entity_id
_entity_poly.type
_entity_poly.pdbx_seq_one_letter_code
_entity_poly.pdbx_strand_id
1 'polypeptide(L)'
;MLPLQSLLAQAVQENFWKYKPGPTLVMWVVVGLLAGTALCFGLSRVPTNMRRRVIFAFTFLAGLPYVLVYLWPTPIKADFANEVPRNGVEQFGFFLNQAVDPVGSITNILQGFLLGVGFYSLVLIHSTRVRRKQENWGFSLILLLSFAAMTIAGFWDWRTRQFLDPDGKLNVRENWGFVNYAQDFLFEGLYQQMDSAMFSMIAFYILSAAYRAFRIRSVEATVMMASALILMINLMGAVTYLQGQAVEQLVISSGNPFWMNLKWTAIADWLRSTMQIPAIRAIDFGVYIGALAMGLRLWLGLEKGGVSA
;
A
#
# COMPACT_ATOMS: atom_id res chain seq x y z
N MET A 1 -41.07 -11.88 20.91
CA MET A 1 -40.25 -12.42 19.80
C MET A 1 -39.10 -11.45 19.57
N LEU A 2 -37.95 -11.73 20.18
CA LEU A 2 -36.73 -10.93 19.98
C LEU A 2 -36.13 -11.27 18.61
N PRO A 3 -35.62 -10.29 17.83
CA PRO A 3 -35.19 -10.54 16.47
C PRO A 3 -33.91 -11.37 16.47
N LEU A 4 -33.94 -12.48 15.73
CA LEU A 4 -32.86 -13.43 15.45
C LEU A 4 -31.59 -12.80 14.81
N GLN A 5 -31.54 -11.48 14.61
CA GLN A 5 -30.42 -10.78 13.99
C GLN A 5 -29.21 -10.57 14.92
N SER A 6 -29.37 -10.69 16.24
CA SER A 6 -28.23 -10.60 17.19
C SER A 6 -27.38 -11.87 17.26
N LEU A 7 -27.84 -12.99 16.70
CA LEU A 7 -27.12 -14.27 16.69
C LEU A 7 -26.15 -14.43 15.49
N LEU A 8 -26.11 -13.46 14.57
CA LEU A 8 -25.18 -13.40 13.45
C LEU A 8 -24.17 -12.23 13.58
N ALA A 9 -23.91 -11.77 14.80
CA ALA A 9 -22.70 -11.00 15.05
C ALA A 9 -21.52 -11.97 14.85
N GLN A 10 -20.82 -11.85 13.71
CA GLN A 10 -19.57 -12.57 13.44
C GLN A 10 -18.73 -12.61 14.71
N ALA A 11 -18.53 -13.81 15.25
CA ALA A 11 -17.74 -13.98 16.45
C ALA A 11 -16.31 -13.58 16.11
N VAL A 12 -15.91 -12.34 16.46
CA VAL A 12 -14.51 -11.94 16.44
C VAL A 12 -13.80 -12.91 17.37
N GLN A 13 -13.04 -13.84 16.79
CA GLN A 13 -12.27 -14.83 17.53
C GLN A 13 -11.26 -14.07 18.39
N GLU A 14 -11.40 -14.20 19.71
CA GLU A 14 -10.49 -13.56 20.65
C GLU A 14 -9.09 -14.12 20.44
N ASN A 15 -8.12 -13.23 20.29
CA ASN A 15 -6.73 -13.61 20.16
C ASN A 15 -5.84 -12.61 20.92
N PHE A 16 -4.54 -12.91 20.98
CA PHE A 16 -3.58 -12.08 21.70
C PHE A 16 -3.60 -10.60 21.27
N TRP A 17 -3.95 -10.31 20.01
CA TRP A 17 -3.91 -8.98 19.42
C TRP A 17 -5.28 -8.27 19.40
N LYS A 18 -6.39 -9.01 19.49
CA LYS A 18 -7.77 -8.52 19.41
C LYS A 18 -8.63 -9.18 20.48
N TYR A 19 -9.03 -8.39 21.47
CA TYR A 19 -9.95 -8.80 22.53
C TYR A 19 -11.35 -8.21 22.30
N LYS A 20 -12.40 -8.94 22.70
CA LYS A 20 -13.78 -8.42 22.63
C LYS A 20 -13.97 -7.24 23.60
N PRO A 21 -14.80 -6.25 23.25
CA PRO A 21 -15.15 -5.18 24.17
C PRO A 21 -15.88 -5.74 25.40
N GLY A 22 -15.22 -5.65 26.56
CA GLY A 22 -15.75 -6.05 27.86
C GLY A 22 -15.23 -5.14 28.97
N PRO A 23 -15.60 -5.39 30.24
CA PRO A 23 -15.16 -4.58 31.39
C PRO A 23 -13.64 -4.49 31.54
N THR A 24 -12.90 -5.47 31.01
CA THR A 24 -11.44 -5.55 31.01
C THR A 24 -10.78 -4.72 29.91
N LEU A 25 -11.53 -4.24 28.90
CA LEU A 25 -10.96 -3.44 27.81
C LEU A 25 -10.35 -2.14 28.33
N VAL A 26 -11.04 -1.46 29.24
CA VAL A 26 -10.54 -0.21 29.84
C VAL A 26 -9.22 -0.43 30.56
N MET A 27 -9.08 -1.57 31.26
CA MET A 27 -7.82 -1.94 31.91
C MET A 27 -6.70 -2.13 30.90
N TRP A 28 -6.93 -2.88 29.81
CA TRP A 28 -5.93 -3.08 28.77
C TRP A 28 -5.57 -1.80 28.02
N VAL A 29 -6.53 -0.89 27.82
CA VAL A 29 -6.27 0.44 27.27
C VAL A 29 -5.37 1.25 28.19
N VAL A 30 -5.65 1.25 29.50
CA VAL A 30 -4.82 1.95 30.49
C VAL A 30 -3.41 1.34 30.55
N VAL A 31 -3.30 0.02 30.57
CA VAL A 31 -2.00 -0.69 30.53
C VAL A 31 -1.23 -0.34 29.25
N GLY A 32 -1.89 -0.37 28.10
CA GLY A 32 -1.29 0.00 26.82
C GLY A 32 -0.81 1.45 26.79
N LEU A 33 -1.57 2.38 27.36
CA LEU A 33 -1.20 3.80 27.42
C LEU A 33 -0.02 4.03 28.39
N LEU A 34 -0.01 3.36 29.54
CA LEU A 34 1.11 3.42 30.48
C LEU A 34 2.38 2.78 29.89
N ALA A 35 2.26 1.62 29.27
CA ALA A 35 3.38 0.96 28.60
C ALA A 35 3.91 1.80 27.43
N GLY A 36 3.01 2.37 26.62
CA GLY A 36 3.35 3.24 25.49
C GLY A 36 4.05 4.52 25.95
N THR A 37 3.53 5.20 26.98
CA THR A 37 4.15 6.40 27.55
C THR A 37 5.51 6.10 28.17
N ALA A 38 5.65 4.99 28.91
CA ALA A 38 6.93 4.53 29.44
C ALA A 38 7.95 4.24 28.32
N LEU A 39 7.52 3.58 27.23
CA LEU A 39 8.35 3.30 26.08
C LEU A 39 8.79 4.60 25.37
N CYS A 40 7.88 5.54 25.14
CA CYS A 40 8.22 6.86 24.57
C CYS A 40 9.22 7.63 25.43
N PHE A 41 9.04 7.58 26.75
CA PHE A 41 9.96 8.22 27.70
C PHE A 41 11.32 7.54 27.77
N GLY A 42 11.37 6.20 27.65
CA GLY A 42 12.61 5.47 27.50
C GLY A 42 13.34 5.83 26.21
N LEU A 43 12.61 5.90 25.09
CA LEU A 43 13.15 6.23 23.77
C LEU A 43 13.67 7.67 23.68
N SER A 44 13.02 8.63 24.34
CA SER A 44 13.47 10.04 24.36
C SER A 44 14.81 10.22 25.07
N ARG A 45 15.14 9.34 26.03
CA ARG A 45 16.41 9.34 26.76
C ARG A 45 17.52 8.53 26.10
N VAL A 46 17.27 7.90 24.95
CA VAL A 46 18.30 7.11 24.26
C VAL A 46 19.46 8.00 23.81
N PRO A 47 20.71 7.66 24.20
CA PRO A 47 21.89 8.43 23.82
C PRO A 47 22.11 8.40 22.31
N THR A 48 22.62 9.49 21.74
CA THR A 48 22.65 9.74 20.29
C THR A 48 23.37 8.66 19.49
N ASN A 49 24.39 8.02 20.07
CA ASN A 49 25.13 6.91 19.48
C ASN A 49 24.30 5.61 19.35
N MET A 50 23.35 5.36 20.25
CA MET A 50 22.54 4.14 20.26
C MET A 50 21.29 4.25 19.39
N ARG A 51 20.82 5.48 19.12
CA ARG A 51 19.58 5.73 18.39
C ARG A 51 19.48 5.01 17.04
N ARG A 52 20.57 4.96 16.26
CA ARG A 52 20.61 4.21 14.98
C ARG A 52 20.38 2.71 15.19
N ARG A 53 20.97 2.13 16.24
CA ARG A 53 20.81 0.71 16.58
C ARG A 53 19.40 0.42 17.09
N VAL A 54 18.83 1.34 17.87
CA VAL A 54 17.46 1.25 18.35
C VAL A 54 16.48 1.27 17.18
N ILE A 55 16.57 2.23 16.25
CA ILE A 55 15.72 2.21 15.04
C ILE A 55 15.88 0.89 14.30
N PHE A 56 17.12 0.47 14.04
CA PHE A 56 17.36 -0.78 13.32
C PHE A 56 16.69 -1.97 14.01
N ALA A 57 16.83 -2.09 15.34
CA ALA A 57 16.20 -3.16 16.11
C ALA A 57 14.66 -3.09 16.05
N PHE A 58 14.06 -1.91 16.24
CA PHE A 58 12.61 -1.74 16.16
C PHE A 58 12.08 -2.01 14.75
N THR A 59 12.75 -1.49 13.72
CA THR A 59 12.39 -1.72 12.32
C THR A 59 12.52 -3.19 11.95
N PHE A 60 13.58 -3.85 12.39
CA PHE A 60 13.79 -5.27 12.15
C PHE A 60 12.70 -6.11 12.83
N LEU A 61 12.41 -5.85 14.11
CA LEU A 61 11.38 -6.56 14.87
C LEU A 61 9.97 -6.32 14.32
N ALA A 62 9.66 -5.09 13.89
CA ALA A 62 8.36 -4.76 13.30
C ALA A 62 8.21 -5.31 11.88
N GLY A 63 9.29 -5.38 11.10
CA GLY A 63 9.28 -5.98 9.76
C GLY A 63 9.24 -7.50 9.76
N LEU A 64 9.66 -8.13 10.85
CA LEU A 64 9.80 -9.58 10.96
C LEU A 64 8.48 -10.36 10.76
N PRO A 65 7.33 -9.96 11.34
CA PRO A 65 6.04 -10.59 11.05
C PRO A 65 5.70 -10.60 9.55
N TYR A 66 5.94 -9.50 8.84
CA TYR A 66 5.66 -9.41 7.39
C TYR A 66 6.46 -10.43 6.58
N VAL A 67 7.70 -10.71 6.97
CA VAL A 67 8.53 -11.70 6.28
C VAL A 67 8.16 -13.11 6.70
N LEU A 68 8.00 -13.34 8.00
CA LEU A 68 7.75 -14.68 8.53
C LEU A 68 6.40 -15.23 8.13
N VAL A 69 5.36 -14.41 7.90
CA VAL A 69 4.06 -14.90 7.40
C VAL A 69 4.21 -15.67 6.08
N TYR A 70 5.17 -15.31 5.23
CA TYR A 70 5.38 -15.98 3.94
C TYR A 70 6.40 -17.12 4.00
N LEU A 71 7.31 -17.09 4.97
CA LEU A 71 8.30 -18.17 5.17
C LEU A 71 7.76 -19.29 6.06
N TRP A 72 6.80 -18.98 6.93
CA TRP A 72 6.24 -19.93 7.86
C TRP A 72 5.15 -20.78 7.20
N PRO A 73 5.17 -22.11 7.38
CA PRO A 73 4.14 -22.96 6.82
C PRO A 73 2.78 -22.67 7.46
N THR A 74 1.81 -22.24 6.64
CA THR A 74 0.40 -22.09 7.01
C THR A 74 -0.50 -22.87 6.07
N PRO A 75 -1.70 -23.30 6.50
CA PRO A 75 -2.63 -23.98 5.62
C PRO A 75 -3.01 -23.08 4.43
N ILE A 76 -3.03 -23.65 3.21
CA ILE A 76 -3.27 -22.95 1.94
C ILE A 76 -4.65 -22.26 1.89
N LYS A 77 -5.58 -22.65 2.77
CA LYS A 77 -6.95 -22.14 2.88
C LYS A 77 -7.37 -21.94 4.34
N ALA A 78 -6.50 -21.41 5.19
CA ALA A 78 -6.91 -21.09 6.55
C ALA A 78 -7.93 -19.94 6.50
N ASP A 79 -9.21 -20.24 6.76
CA ASP A 79 -10.18 -19.20 7.04
C ASP A 79 -9.96 -18.75 8.49
N PHE A 80 -9.01 -17.82 8.67
CA PHE A 80 -8.54 -17.33 9.98
C PHE A 80 -9.64 -16.73 10.88
N ALA A 81 -10.84 -16.57 10.34
CA ALA A 81 -12.02 -16.12 11.07
C ALA A 81 -12.64 -17.21 11.96
N ASN A 82 -12.53 -18.50 11.59
CA ASN A 82 -13.27 -19.58 12.25
C ASN A 82 -12.45 -20.86 12.51
N GLU A 83 -11.17 -20.88 12.14
CA GLU A 83 -10.32 -22.06 12.35
C GLU A 83 -9.53 -21.98 13.67
N VAL A 84 -9.46 -23.12 14.36
CA VAL A 84 -8.63 -23.30 15.56
C VAL A 84 -7.35 -24.02 15.15
N PRO A 85 -6.16 -23.54 15.55
CA PRO A 85 -4.89 -24.18 15.19
C PRO A 85 -4.84 -25.60 15.75
N ARG A 86 -4.47 -26.56 14.89
CA ARG A 86 -4.42 -27.99 15.25
C ARG A 86 -3.09 -28.38 15.90
N ASN A 87 -2.00 -27.69 15.56
CA ASN A 87 -0.64 -27.97 16.00
C ASN A 87 0.11 -26.68 16.40
N GLY A 88 1.22 -26.81 17.14
CA GLY A 88 2.05 -25.66 17.55
C GLY A 88 2.62 -24.86 16.36
N VAL A 89 2.89 -25.52 15.24
CA VAL A 89 3.31 -24.85 13.99
C VAL A 89 2.20 -23.97 13.43
N GLU A 90 0.96 -24.47 13.41
CA GLU A 90 -0.19 -23.67 12.98
C GLU A 90 -0.43 -22.53 13.97
N GLN A 91 -0.38 -22.77 15.28
CA GLN A 91 -0.58 -21.73 16.29
C GLN A 91 0.38 -20.54 16.11
N PHE A 92 1.64 -20.80 15.80
CA PHE A 92 2.60 -19.73 15.48
C PHE A 92 2.27 -19.04 14.15
N GLY A 93 1.84 -19.78 13.13
CA GLY A 93 1.36 -19.21 11.87
C GLY A 93 0.14 -18.29 12.03
N PHE A 94 -0.83 -18.68 12.87
CA PHE A 94 -1.98 -17.84 13.25
C PHE A 94 -1.51 -16.59 14.01
N PHE A 95 -0.57 -16.73 14.95
CA PHE A 95 0.01 -15.58 15.67
C PHE A 95 0.70 -14.58 14.74
N LEU A 96 1.50 -15.07 13.78
CA LEU A 96 2.18 -14.22 12.80
C LEU A 96 1.20 -13.45 11.93
N ASN A 97 0.17 -14.12 11.40
CA ASN A 97 -0.87 -13.47 10.59
C ASN A 97 -1.62 -12.40 11.41
N GLN A 98 -1.97 -12.71 12.66
CA GLN A 98 -2.65 -11.76 13.53
C GLN A 98 -1.76 -10.59 13.97
N ALA A 99 -0.42 -10.77 13.97
CA ALA A 99 0.54 -9.71 14.26
C ALA A 99 0.68 -8.69 13.12
N VAL A 100 0.29 -9.04 11.89
CA VAL A 100 0.35 -8.12 10.73
C VAL A 100 -0.57 -6.92 10.92
N ASP A 101 -1.80 -7.14 11.42
CA ASP A 101 -2.79 -6.08 11.64
C ASP A 101 -2.32 -4.95 12.59
N PRO A 102 -1.85 -5.24 13.82
CA PRO A 102 -1.40 -4.20 14.75
C PRO A 102 -0.12 -3.50 14.25
N VAL A 103 0.82 -4.24 13.64
CA VAL A 103 2.02 -3.63 13.04
C VAL A 103 1.64 -2.72 11.87
N GLY A 104 0.69 -3.15 11.04
CA GLY A 104 0.13 -2.34 9.95
C GLY A 104 -0.53 -1.08 10.48
N SER A 105 -1.25 -1.17 11.60
CA SER A 105 -1.88 -0.02 12.24
C SER A 105 -0.84 1.01 12.72
N ILE A 106 0.25 0.57 13.37
CA ILE A 106 1.37 1.45 13.75
C ILE A 106 2.02 2.06 12.51
N THR A 107 2.23 1.26 11.47
CA THR A 107 2.83 1.72 10.20
C THR A 107 1.97 2.79 9.55
N ASN A 108 0.64 2.63 9.52
CA ASN A 108 -0.29 3.61 8.97
C ASN A 108 -0.28 4.93 9.77
N ILE A 109 -0.18 4.85 11.11
CA ILE A 109 -0.03 6.03 11.96
C ILE A 109 1.28 6.76 11.61
N LEU A 110 2.39 6.03 11.52
CA LEU A 110 3.69 6.61 11.14
C LEU A 110 3.65 7.22 9.74
N GLN A 111 3.00 6.57 8.77
CA GLN A 111 2.80 7.10 7.42
C GLN A 111 1.99 8.39 7.43
N GLY A 112 0.96 8.50 8.28
CA GLY A 112 0.20 9.73 8.48
C GLY A 112 1.09 10.90 8.96
N PHE A 113 1.98 10.64 9.94
CA PHE A 113 2.97 11.64 10.38
C PHE A 113 3.97 12.00 9.28
N LEU A 114 4.47 11.01 8.55
CA LEU A 114 5.39 11.23 7.43
C LEU A 114 4.76 12.10 6.33
N LEU A 115 3.49 11.84 6.01
CA LEU A 115 2.72 12.63 5.05
C LEU A 115 2.59 14.08 5.54
N GLY A 116 2.28 14.29 6.82
CA GLY A 116 2.23 15.62 7.43
C GLY A 116 3.55 16.36 7.35
N VAL A 117 4.67 15.68 7.61
CA VAL A 117 6.01 16.27 7.45
C VAL A 117 6.33 16.53 5.98
N GLY A 118 5.92 15.65 5.06
CA GLY A 118 6.05 15.85 3.62
C GLY A 118 5.39 17.16 3.17
N PHE A 119 4.14 17.39 3.60
CA PHE A 119 3.44 18.64 3.35
C PHE A 119 4.15 19.85 3.98
N TYR A 120 4.53 19.74 5.25
CA TYR A 120 5.23 20.83 5.94
C TYR A 120 6.55 21.20 5.24
N SER A 121 7.34 20.19 4.88
CA SER A 121 8.62 20.35 4.18
C SER A 121 8.46 21.04 2.83
N LEU A 122 7.50 20.57 2.02
CA LEU A 122 7.19 21.14 0.72
C LEU A 122 6.78 22.62 0.85
N VAL A 123 5.86 22.93 1.77
CA VAL A 123 5.43 24.32 2.01
C VAL A 123 6.59 25.18 2.50
N LEU A 124 7.39 24.71 3.46
CA LEU A 124 8.50 25.47 4.04
C LEU A 124 9.58 25.79 3.00
N ILE A 125 10.03 24.78 2.24
CA ILE A 125 11.08 24.92 1.24
C ILE A 125 10.63 25.87 0.14
N HIS A 126 9.45 25.66 -0.44
CA HIS A 126 8.97 26.49 -1.53
C HIS A 126 8.58 27.90 -1.05
N SER A 127 8.05 28.05 0.16
CA SER A 127 7.78 29.38 0.73
C SER A 127 9.06 30.16 0.97
N THR A 128 10.12 29.50 1.45
CA THR A 128 11.43 30.13 1.63
C THR A 128 12.04 30.53 0.29
N ARG A 129 11.90 29.68 -0.74
CA ARG A 129 12.36 29.98 -2.11
C ARG A 129 11.68 31.22 -2.69
N VAL A 130 10.37 31.35 -2.49
CA VAL A 130 9.58 32.52 -2.92
C VAL A 130 9.98 33.77 -2.13
N ARG A 131 10.07 33.69 -0.81
CA ARG A 131 10.47 34.82 0.05
C ARG A 131 11.88 35.32 -0.25
N ARG A 132 12.82 34.41 -0.49
CA ARG A 132 14.23 34.72 -0.81
C ARG A 132 14.47 34.99 -2.30
N LYS A 133 13.43 34.96 -3.15
CA LYS A 133 13.49 35.13 -4.61
C LYS A 133 14.63 34.35 -5.26
N GLN A 134 14.81 33.09 -4.88
CA GLN A 134 15.86 32.26 -5.47
C GLN A 134 15.52 31.93 -6.93
N GLU A 135 16.46 31.29 -7.63
CA GLU A 135 16.24 30.83 -9.00
C GLU A 135 14.95 30.01 -9.13
N ASN A 136 14.18 30.25 -10.19
CA ASN A 136 12.93 29.54 -10.47
C ASN A 136 11.83 29.69 -9.39
N TRP A 137 11.85 30.78 -8.62
CA TRP A 137 10.83 31.05 -7.58
C TRP A 137 9.40 31.11 -8.13
N GLY A 138 9.21 31.54 -9.39
CA GLY A 138 7.89 31.61 -10.03
C GLY A 138 7.17 30.26 -10.06
N PHE A 139 7.88 29.18 -10.41
CA PHE A 139 7.31 27.82 -10.37
C PHE A 139 6.96 27.38 -8.95
N SER A 140 7.73 27.84 -7.96
CA SER A 140 7.44 27.54 -6.55
C SER A 140 6.21 28.30 -6.05
N LEU A 141 5.95 29.52 -6.54
CA LEU A 141 4.71 30.23 -6.26
C LEU A 141 3.50 29.52 -6.86
N ILE A 142 3.59 29.09 -8.13
CA ILE A 142 2.51 28.33 -8.80
C ILE A 142 2.20 27.06 -8.00
N LEU A 143 3.22 26.30 -7.60
CA LEU A 143 3.05 25.08 -6.80
C LEU A 143 2.34 25.36 -5.46
N LEU A 144 2.73 26.41 -4.73
CA LEU A 144 2.07 26.77 -3.47
C LEU A 144 0.61 27.20 -3.67
N LEU A 145 0.33 27.96 -4.74
CA LEU A 145 -1.03 28.38 -5.07
C LEU A 145 -1.90 27.19 -5.47
N SER A 146 -1.41 26.29 -6.32
CA SER A 146 -2.12 25.07 -6.70
C SER A 146 -2.36 24.15 -5.51
N PHE A 147 -1.38 24.00 -4.62
CA PHE A 147 -1.52 23.24 -3.37
C PHE A 147 -2.61 23.82 -2.47
N ALA A 148 -2.61 25.15 -2.28
CA ALA A 148 -3.63 25.84 -1.50
C ALA A 148 -5.03 25.71 -2.14
N ALA A 149 -5.14 25.92 -3.45
CA ALA A 149 -6.39 25.80 -4.18
C ALA A 149 -6.99 24.39 -4.06
N MET A 150 -6.16 23.35 -4.27
CA MET A 150 -6.58 21.96 -4.11
C MET A 150 -7.02 21.64 -2.68
N THR A 151 -6.25 22.09 -1.68
CA THR A 151 -6.56 21.84 -0.27
C THR A 151 -7.87 22.50 0.13
N ILE A 152 -8.11 23.73 -0.30
CA ILE A 152 -9.34 24.47 -0.01
C ILE A 152 -10.54 23.83 -0.72
N ALA A 153 -10.43 23.54 -2.03
CA ALA A 153 -11.51 22.92 -2.79
C ALA A 153 -11.86 21.52 -2.28
N GLY A 154 -10.85 20.68 -2.03
CA GLY A 154 -11.02 19.33 -1.50
C GLY A 154 -11.59 19.32 -0.07
N PHE A 155 -11.11 20.20 0.82
CA PHE A 155 -11.66 20.30 2.17
C PHE A 155 -13.10 20.80 2.17
N TRP A 156 -13.45 21.73 1.28
CA TRP A 156 -14.81 22.24 1.19
C TRP A 156 -15.77 21.22 0.59
N ASP A 157 -15.36 20.48 -0.45
CA ASP A 157 -16.14 19.35 -0.99
C ASP A 157 -16.34 18.24 0.05
N TRP A 158 -15.28 17.87 0.79
CA TRP A 158 -15.39 16.92 1.89
C TRP A 158 -16.37 17.41 2.97
N ARG A 159 -16.29 18.68 3.36
CA ARG A 159 -17.19 19.28 4.36
C ARG A 159 -18.64 19.26 3.87
N THR A 160 -18.90 19.59 2.61
CA THR A 160 -20.28 19.59 2.09
C THR A 160 -20.86 18.18 2.04
N ARG A 161 -20.09 17.19 1.58
CA ARG A 161 -20.54 15.79 1.55
C ARG A 161 -20.80 15.20 2.92
N GLN A 162 -19.92 15.47 3.90
CA GLN A 162 -20.06 14.87 5.23
C GLN A 162 -21.13 15.52 6.10
N PHE A 163 -21.34 16.84 5.97
CA PHE A 163 -22.21 17.58 6.90
C PHE A 163 -23.47 18.17 6.27
N LEU A 164 -23.46 18.48 4.97
CA LEU A 164 -24.59 19.12 4.28
C LEU A 164 -25.36 18.18 3.34
N ASP A 165 -24.85 16.97 3.09
CA ASP A 165 -25.50 15.98 2.23
C ASP A 165 -25.64 14.60 2.92
N PRO A 166 -26.51 14.48 3.95
CA PRO A 166 -26.74 13.21 4.64
C PRO A 166 -27.32 12.12 3.72
N ASP A 167 -28.02 12.54 2.67
CA ASP A 167 -28.70 11.66 1.70
C ASP A 167 -27.75 11.18 0.58
N GLY A 168 -26.51 11.69 0.51
CA GLY A 168 -25.54 11.33 -0.52
C GLY A 168 -25.92 11.75 -1.94
N LYS A 169 -26.75 12.79 -2.10
CA LYS A 169 -27.22 13.32 -3.39
C LYS A 169 -26.08 13.86 -4.27
N LEU A 170 -25.00 14.36 -3.66
CA LEU A 170 -23.81 14.87 -4.34
C LEU A 170 -22.93 13.77 -4.94
N ASN A 171 -23.25 12.49 -4.74
CA ASN A 171 -22.57 11.40 -5.44
C ASN A 171 -22.98 11.32 -6.91
N VAL A 172 -24.08 11.98 -7.29
CA VAL A 172 -24.53 12.10 -8.67
C VAL A 172 -24.13 13.47 -9.22
N ARG A 173 -23.49 13.48 -10.39
CA ARG A 173 -22.95 14.70 -11.05
C ARG A 173 -24.01 15.77 -11.32
N GLU A 174 -25.27 15.38 -11.47
CA GLU A 174 -26.39 16.31 -11.72
C GLU A 174 -26.65 17.27 -10.54
N ASN A 175 -26.34 16.84 -9.31
CA ASN A 175 -26.57 17.65 -8.10
C ASN A 175 -25.34 18.48 -7.70
N TRP A 176 -24.27 18.47 -8.50
CA TRP A 176 -23.02 19.13 -8.15
C TRP A 176 -23.16 20.65 -8.15
N GLY A 177 -22.73 21.26 -7.05
CA GLY A 177 -22.53 22.70 -6.96
C GLY A 177 -21.17 23.12 -7.51
N PHE A 178 -20.90 24.44 -7.47
CA PHE A 178 -19.63 25.02 -7.90
C PHE A 178 -18.41 24.34 -7.28
N VAL A 179 -18.46 24.02 -5.98
CA VAL A 179 -17.29 23.46 -5.28
C VAL A 179 -16.98 22.04 -5.72
N ASN A 180 -18.00 21.20 -5.96
CA ASN A 180 -17.80 19.83 -6.44
C ASN A 180 -17.18 19.85 -7.84
N TYR A 181 -17.66 20.72 -8.72
CA TYR A 181 -17.06 20.92 -10.05
C TYR A 181 -15.64 21.48 -9.98
N ALA A 182 -15.36 22.41 -9.07
CA ALA A 182 -14.02 22.94 -8.88
C ALA A 182 -13.06 21.85 -8.38
N GLN A 183 -13.49 21.00 -7.43
CA GLN A 183 -12.70 19.88 -6.93
C GLN A 183 -12.45 18.85 -8.05
N ASP A 184 -13.48 18.47 -8.81
CA ASP A 184 -13.37 17.55 -9.95
C ASP A 184 -12.37 18.05 -11.00
N PHE A 185 -12.51 19.32 -11.39
CA PHE A 185 -11.60 19.94 -12.36
C PHE A 185 -10.15 19.98 -11.87
N LEU A 186 -9.93 20.37 -10.61
CA LEU A 186 -8.58 20.42 -10.05
C LEU A 186 -7.99 19.01 -9.90
N PHE A 187 -8.79 18.03 -9.49
CA PHE A 187 -8.33 16.68 -9.14
C PHE A 187 -8.24 15.77 -10.36
N GLU A 188 -9.36 15.46 -11.00
CA GLU A 188 -9.37 14.58 -12.18
C GLU A 188 -8.87 15.33 -13.42
N GLY A 189 -9.28 16.59 -13.59
CA GLY A 189 -8.95 17.40 -14.75
C GLY A 189 -7.49 17.84 -14.84
N LEU A 190 -6.87 18.21 -13.71
CA LEU A 190 -5.48 18.67 -13.69
C LEU A 190 -4.55 17.65 -13.04
N TYR A 191 -4.73 17.37 -11.75
CA TYR A 191 -3.78 16.56 -10.99
C TYR A 191 -3.60 15.15 -11.59
N GLN A 192 -4.69 14.43 -11.84
CA GLN A 192 -4.63 13.06 -12.37
C GLN A 192 -4.13 13.00 -13.81
N GLN A 193 -4.47 13.98 -14.66
CA GLN A 193 -3.94 14.05 -16.03
C GLN A 193 -2.43 14.34 -16.05
N MET A 194 -1.97 15.26 -15.20
CA MET A 194 -0.54 15.57 -15.06
C MET A 194 0.25 14.40 -14.49
N ASP A 195 -0.32 13.68 -13.50
CA ASP A 195 0.29 12.47 -12.93
C ASP A 195 0.39 11.35 -14.00
N SER A 196 -0.67 11.13 -14.77
CA SER A 196 -0.67 10.21 -15.91
C SER A 196 0.37 10.58 -16.97
N ALA A 197 0.54 11.87 -17.28
CA ALA A 197 1.58 12.33 -18.19
C ALA A 197 2.98 12.04 -17.64
N MET A 198 3.21 12.24 -16.33
CA MET A 198 4.47 11.91 -15.68
C MET A 198 4.75 10.40 -15.72
N PHE A 199 3.77 9.56 -15.38
CA PHE A 199 3.88 8.11 -15.47
C PHE A 199 4.11 7.63 -16.90
N SER A 200 3.47 8.24 -17.90
CA SER A 200 3.68 7.95 -19.31
C SER A 200 5.12 8.25 -19.74
N MET A 201 5.67 9.40 -19.33
CA MET A 201 7.08 9.72 -19.58
C MET A 201 8.02 8.72 -18.92
N ILE A 202 7.79 8.36 -17.66
CA ILE A 202 8.57 7.34 -16.94
C ILE A 202 8.49 5.99 -17.66
N ALA A 203 7.28 5.55 -18.03
CA ALA A 203 7.07 4.30 -18.75
C ALA A 203 7.79 4.29 -20.11
N PHE A 204 7.73 5.39 -20.86
CA PHE A 204 8.47 5.55 -22.11
C PHE A 204 9.99 5.45 -21.89
N TYR A 205 10.54 6.09 -20.86
CA TYR A 205 11.97 6.00 -20.54
C TYR A 205 12.38 4.59 -20.10
N ILE A 206 11.58 3.92 -19.29
CA ILE A 206 11.81 2.53 -18.88
C ILE A 206 11.79 1.62 -20.11
N LEU A 207 10.77 1.73 -20.97
CA LEU A 207 10.65 0.93 -22.18
C LEU A 207 11.81 1.19 -23.15
N SER A 208 12.22 2.43 -23.34
CA SER A 208 13.36 2.81 -24.18
C SER A 208 14.68 2.21 -23.66
N ALA A 209 14.92 2.33 -22.34
CA ALA A 209 16.08 1.74 -21.70
C ALA A 209 16.07 0.21 -21.79
N ALA A 210 14.91 -0.42 -21.54
CA ALA A 210 14.71 -1.85 -21.62
C ALA A 210 14.91 -2.35 -23.06
N TYR A 211 14.32 -1.71 -24.07
CA TYR A 211 14.53 -2.07 -25.48
C TYR A 211 16.00 -1.99 -25.88
N ARG A 212 16.72 -0.94 -25.44
CA ARG A 212 18.15 -0.80 -25.68
C ARG A 212 18.97 -1.90 -24.98
N ALA A 213 18.56 -2.35 -23.80
CA ALA A 213 19.19 -3.45 -23.06
C ALA A 213 18.82 -4.84 -23.62
N PHE A 214 17.61 -5.00 -24.16
CA PHE A 214 17.06 -6.24 -24.71
C PHE A 214 17.35 -6.45 -26.20
N ARG A 215 18.01 -5.50 -26.88
CA ARG A 215 18.45 -5.70 -28.26
C ARG A 215 19.20 -7.04 -28.33
N ILE A 216 18.59 -8.01 -29.01
CA ILE A 216 18.95 -9.44 -29.01
C ILE A 216 20.46 -9.59 -29.22
N ARG A 217 21.16 -9.79 -28.11
CA ARG A 217 22.61 -10.01 -28.04
C ARG A 217 22.94 -11.29 -27.27
N SER A 218 21.95 -11.87 -26.59
CA SER A 218 22.13 -13.09 -25.81
C SER A 218 20.85 -13.93 -25.78
N VAL A 219 21.01 -15.21 -25.42
CA VAL A 219 19.90 -16.16 -25.29
C VAL A 219 18.98 -15.75 -24.13
N GLU A 220 19.56 -15.24 -23.04
CA GLU A 220 18.84 -14.78 -21.86
C GLU A 220 17.90 -13.61 -22.18
N ALA A 221 18.36 -12.62 -22.96
CA ALA A 221 17.53 -11.49 -23.39
C ALA A 221 16.33 -11.95 -24.24
N THR A 222 16.53 -12.98 -25.06
CA THR A 222 15.46 -13.56 -25.90
C THR A 222 14.39 -14.25 -25.06
N VAL A 223 14.80 -15.01 -24.04
CA VAL A 223 13.86 -15.67 -23.11
C VAL A 223 13.05 -14.65 -22.33
N MET A 224 13.69 -13.57 -21.87
CA MET A 224 13.02 -12.46 -21.18
C MET A 224 12.02 -11.75 -22.10
N MET A 225 12.40 -11.47 -23.35
CA MET A 225 11.51 -10.84 -24.34
C MET A 225 10.31 -11.73 -24.67
N ALA A 226 10.53 -13.04 -24.87
CA ALA A 226 9.45 -13.99 -25.11
C ALA A 226 8.49 -14.05 -23.92
N SER A 227 9.02 -14.09 -22.70
CA SER A 227 8.23 -14.08 -21.46
C SER A 227 7.41 -12.80 -21.33
N ALA A 228 7.99 -11.63 -21.62
CA ALA A 228 7.29 -10.36 -21.62
C ALA A 228 6.18 -10.30 -22.69
N LEU A 229 6.44 -10.80 -23.90
CA LEU A 229 5.45 -10.88 -24.97
C LEU A 229 4.25 -11.76 -24.57
N ILE A 230 4.51 -12.91 -23.94
CA ILE A 230 3.44 -13.79 -23.43
C ILE A 230 2.57 -13.06 -22.42
N LEU A 231 3.17 -12.31 -21.48
CA LEU A 231 2.42 -11.52 -20.50
C LEU A 231 1.61 -10.39 -21.16
N MET A 232 2.16 -9.72 -22.18
CA MET A 232 1.46 -8.69 -22.94
C MET A 232 0.28 -9.25 -23.74
N ILE A 233 0.45 -10.40 -24.38
CA ILE A 233 -0.62 -11.11 -25.10
C ILE A 233 -1.74 -11.52 -24.13
N ASN A 234 -1.39 -11.93 -22.91
CA ASN A 234 -2.39 -12.28 -21.90
C ASN A 234 -3.29 -11.10 -21.49
N LEU A 235 -2.85 -9.85 -21.66
CA LEU A 235 -3.68 -8.66 -21.45
C LEU A 235 -4.64 -8.38 -22.61
N MET A 236 -4.43 -9.00 -23.78
CA MET A 236 -5.32 -8.91 -24.93
C MET A 236 -6.46 -9.93 -24.82
N GLY A 237 -7.55 -9.55 -24.14
CA GLY A 237 -8.69 -10.43 -23.84
C GLY A 237 -9.26 -11.17 -25.05
N ALA A 238 -9.27 -10.56 -26.24
CA ALA A 238 -9.74 -11.22 -27.46
C ALA A 238 -8.83 -12.39 -27.89
N VAL A 239 -7.50 -12.24 -27.77
CA VAL A 239 -6.52 -13.26 -28.16
C VAL A 239 -6.57 -14.44 -27.19
N THR A 240 -6.62 -14.16 -25.89
CA THR A 240 -6.73 -15.20 -24.86
C THR A 240 -8.05 -15.95 -24.93
N TYR A 241 -9.15 -15.26 -25.26
CA TYR A 241 -10.46 -15.88 -25.41
C TYR A 241 -10.49 -16.84 -26.62
N LEU A 242 -10.09 -16.38 -27.80
CA LEU A 242 -10.10 -17.20 -29.02
C LEU A 242 -9.19 -18.43 -28.89
N GLN A 243 -7.98 -18.24 -28.35
CA GLN A 243 -7.07 -19.37 -28.14
C GLN A 243 -7.56 -20.30 -27.03
N GLY A 244 -8.12 -19.77 -25.95
CA GLY A 244 -8.69 -20.56 -24.86
C GLY A 244 -9.80 -21.49 -25.36
N GLN A 245 -10.69 -20.98 -26.21
CA GLN A 245 -11.75 -21.78 -26.85
C GLN A 245 -11.18 -22.85 -27.79
N ALA A 246 -10.17 -22.52 -28.61
CA ALA A 246 -9.53 -23.50 -29.48
C ALA A 246 -8.86 -24.64 -28.67
N VAL A 247 -8.20 -24.31 -27.56
CA VAL A 247 -7.58 -25.31 -26.67
C VAL A 247 -8.64 -26.16 -25.96
N GLU A 248 -9.75 -25.58 -25.51
CA GLU A 248 -10.86 -26.33 -24.93
C GLU A 248 -11.44 -27.34 -25.92
N GLN A 249 -11.64 -26.94 -27.17
CA GLN A 249 -12.09 -27.84 -28.23
C GLN A 249 -11.08 -28.97 -28.50
N LEU A 250 -9.78 -28.68 -28.47
CA LEU A 250 -8.71 -29.69 -28.60
C LEU A 250 -8.70 -30.67 -27.42
N VAL A 251 -9.00 -30.22 -26.20
CA VAL A 251 -9.13 -31.11 -25.03
C VAL A 251 -10.32 -32.05 -25.22
N ILE A 252 -11.47 -31.51 -25.67
CA ILE A 252 -12.67 -32.30 -25.93
C ILE A 252 -12.43 -33.32 -27.04
N SER A 253 -11.74 -32.94 -28.12
CA SER A 253 -11.47 -33.83 -29.26
C SER A 253 -10.39 -34.87 -29.00
N SER A 254 -9.37 -34.55 -28.19
CA SER A 254 -8.27 -35.47 -27.88
C SER A 254 -8.49 -36.31 -26.61
N GLY A 255 -9.45 -35.92 -25.76
CA GLY A 255 -9.69 -36.53 -24.46
C GLY A 255 -8.56 -36.34 -23.43
N ASN A 256 -7.51 -35.56 -23.76
CA ASN A 256 -6.34 -35.38 -22.89
C ASN A 256 -6.36 -34.00 -22.20
N PRO A 257 -6.45 -33.95 -20.85
CA PRO A 257 -6.44 -32.69 -20.09
C PRO A 257 -5.13 -31.88 -20.22
N PHE A 258 -4.03 -32.50 -20.67
CA PHE A 258 -2.72 -31.85 -20.79
C PHE A 258 -2.75 -30.57 -21.63
N TRP A 259 -3.57 -30.52 -22.68
CA TRP A 259 -3.68 -29.36 -23.56
C TRP A 259 -4.14 -28.10 -22.84
N MET A 260 -4.84 -28.23 -21.70
CA MET A 260 -5.26 -27.11 -20.86
C MET A 260 -4.08 -26.27 -20.36
N ASN A 261 -2.90 -26.88 -20.21
CA ASN A 261 -1.67 -26.19 -19.79
C ASN A 261 -1.08 -25.28 -20.87
N LEU A 262 -1.49 -25.44 -22.13
CA LEU A 262 -1.04 -24.61 -23.26
C LEU A 262 -1.90 -23.36 -23.45
N LYS A 263 -2.93 -23.13 -22.62
CA LYS A 263 -3.65 -21.87 -22.62
C LYS A 263 -2.68 -20.73 -22.31
N TRP A 264 -2.79 -19.63 -23.05
CA TRP A 264 -1.96 -18.44 -22.79
C TRP A 264 -2.14 -17.93 -21.35
N THR A 265 -3.35 -18.05 -20.80
CA THR A 265 -3.65 -17.72 -19.41
C THR A 265 -2.89 -18.61 -18.43
N ALA A 266 -2.84 -19.93 -18.65
CA ALA A 266 -2.13 -20.87 -17.77
C ALA A 266 -0.61 -20.60 -17.73
N ILE A 267 0.00 -20.33 -18.88
CA ILE A 267 1.43 -20.00 -18.98
C ILE A 267 1.71 -18.65 -18.31
N ALA A 268 0.88 -17.64 -18.57
CA ALA A 268 1.01 -16.33 -17.95
C ALA A 268 0.80 -16.39 -16.43
N ASP A 269 -0.14 -17.20 -15.94
CA ASP A 269 -0.41 -17.40 -14.52
C ASP A 269 0.74 -18.13 -13.84
N TRP A 270 1.36 -19.12 -14.48
CA TRP A 270 2.57 -19.76 -13.97
C TRP A 270 3.72 -18.77 -13.84
N LEU A 271 3.95 -17.95 -14.88
CA LEU A 271 5.00 -16.94 -14.87
C LEU A 271 4.74 -15.87 -13.80
N ARG A 272 3.49 -15.42 -13.65
CA ARG A 272 3.10 -14.47 -12.61
C ARG A 272 3.28 -15.06 -11.22
N SER A 273 2.72 -16.23 -10.96
CA SER A 273 2.73 -16.84 -9.63
C SER A 273 4.14 -17.25 -9.17
N THR A 274 4.98 -17.72 -10.09
CA THR A 274 6.31 -18.23 -9.76
C THR A 274 7.38 -17.14 -9.78
N MET A 275 7.34 -16.20 -10.74
CA MET A 275 8.41 -15.21 -10.92
C MET A 275 7.99 -13.81 -10.46
N GLN A 276 6.77 -13.36 -10.78
CA GLN A 276 6.34 -11.99 -10.50
C GLN A 276 5.91 -11.79 -9.04
N ILE A 277 5.06 -12.66 -8.49
CA ILE A 277 4.50 -12.52 -7.14
C ILE A 277 5.60 -12.46 -6.06
N PRO A 278 6.62 -13.34 -6.06
CA PRO A 278 7.70 -13.24 -5.08
C PRO A 278 8.47 -11.91 -5.16
N ALA A 279 8.69 -11.39 -6.38
CA ALA A 279 9.37 -10.12 -6.59
C ALA A 279 8.54 -8.93 -6.07
N ILE A 280 7.23 -8.91 -6.36
CA ILE A 280 6.31 -7.89 -5.84
C ILE A 280 6.29 -7.91 -4.31
N ARG A 281 6.19 -9.11 -3.70
CA ARG A 281 6.25 -9.25 -2.23
C ARG A 281 7.55 -8.69 -1.65
N ALA A 282 8.69 -8.95 -2.29
CA ALA A 282 9.97 -8.40 -1.85
C ALA A 282 10.02 -6.86 -1.94
N ILE A 283 9.45 -6.28 -2.99
CA ILE A 283 9.29 -4.82 -3.13
C ILE A 283 8.41 -4.29 -2.00
N ASP A 284 7.25 -4.90 -1.79
CA ASP A 284 6.30 -4.50 -0.74
C ASP A 284 6.97 -4.53 0.64
N PHE A 285 7.71 -5.59 0.97
CA PHE A 285 8.50 -5.64 2.20
C PHE A 285 9.49 -4.49 2.31
N GLY A 286 10.23 -4.20 1.23
CA GLY A 286 11.16 -3.09 1.19
C GLY A 286 10.48 -1.74 1.45
N VAL A 287 9.30 -1.52 0.84
CA VAL A 287 8.51 -0.30 1.02
C VAL A 287 7.98 -0.19 2.44
N TYR A 288 7.37 -1.25 3.00
CA TYR A 288 6.81 -1.22 4.35
C TYR A 288 7.89 -1.03 5.42
N ILE A 289 9.00 -1.77 5.33
CA ILE A 289 10.13 -1.66 6.26
C ILE A 289 10.79 -0.28 6.12
N GLY A 290 10.95 0.22 4.89
CA GLY A 290 11.50 1.54 4.61
C GLY A 290 10.64 2.67 5.18
N ALA A 291 9.32 2.62 4.96
CA ALA A 291 8.37 3.59 5.50
C ALA A 291 8.39 3.59 7.04
N LEU A 292 8.41 2.40 7.66
CA LEU A 292 8.50 2.28 9.12
C LEU A 292 9.83 2.82 9.65
N ALA A 293 10.95 2.53 8.98
CA ALA A 293 12.27 3.05 9.35
C ALA A 293 12.32 4.59 9.28
N MET A 294 11.78 5.20 8.23
CA MET A 294 11.70 6.65 8.09
C MET A 294 10.77 7.26 9.14
N GLY A 295 9.60 6.65 9.38
CA GLY A 295 8.66 7.08 10.42
C GLY A 295 9.29 7.10 11.81
N LEU A 296 10.02 6.04 12.17
CA LEU A 296 10.74 5.98 13.45
C LEU A 296 11.89 6.98 13.54
N ARG A 297 12.65 7.20 12.45
CA ARG A 297 13.71 8.22 12.41
C ARG A 297 13.15 9.62 12.67
N LEU A 298 12.03 9.92 12.04
CA LEU A 298 11.32 11.16 12.22
C LEU A 298 10.81 11.31 13.66
N TRP A 299 10.12 10.28 14.17
CA TRP A 299 9.51 10.31 15.49
C TRP A 299 10.53 10.42 16.62
N LEU A 300 11.71 9.82 16.48
CA LEU A 300 12.82 9.91 17.42
C LEU A 300 13.69 11.16 17.23
N GLY A 301 13.31 12.08 16.32
CA GLY A 301 14.00 13.35 16.10
C GLY A 301 15.45 13.17 15.63
N LEU A 302 15.71 12.14 14.82
CA LEU A 302 17.03 11.76 14.35
C LEU A 302 17.43 12.42 13.05
N GLU A 303 16.44 12.90 12.30
CA GLU A 303 16.65 13.74 11.12
C GLU A 303 16.85 15.19 11.56
N LYS A 304 18.06 15.50 12.06
CA LYS A 304 18.44 16.89 12.38
C LYS A 304 18.79 17.74 11.15
N GLY A 305 18.62 17.22 9.93
CA GLY A 305 19.10 17.87 8.71
C GLY A 305 18.17 18.89 8.05
N GLY A 306 16.92 19.04 8.51
CA GLY A 306 15.91 19.85 7.80
C GLY A 306 15.44 21.14 8.48
N VAL A 307 15.76 21.36 9.77
CA VAL A 307 15.15 22.46 10.57
C VAL A 307 16.18 23.42 11.18
N SER A 308 17.46 23.26 10.87
CA SER A 308 18.49 24.27 11.15
C SER A 308 18.92 24.95 9.84
N ALA A 309 18.17 25.97 9.45
CA ALA A 309 18.57 26.99 8.49
C ALA A 309 18.21 28.36 9.04
#